data_AF-A0A7W2IVU8-F1
#
_entry.id   AF-A0A7W2IVU8-F1
#
_cell.length_a   1.000
_cell.length_b   1.000
_cell.length_c   1.000
_cell.angle_alpha   90.00
_cell.angle_beta   90.00
_cell.angle_gamma   90.00
#
_symmetry.space_group_name_H-M   'P 1'
#
loop_
_entity.id
_entity.type
_entity.pdbx_description
1 polymer ?
#
loop_
_entity_poly.entity_id
_entity_poly.type
_entity_poly.pdbx_seq_one_letter_code
_entity_poly.pdbx_strand_id
1 'polypeptide(L)'
;NIEFSTKLNASISNTSKFDDHNLQNIIGNQLASQGFYEILNNSLTTPDYVKLDEQLKEEHNVTMLNPLSNDLSVMRQSLLFSGLEALSFNIN
;
A
#
# COMPACT_ATOMS: atom_id res chain seq x y z
N ASN A 1 17.00 -31.11 43.40
CA ASN A 1 17.74 -31.22 42.12
C ASN A 1 16.76 -31.66 41.05
N ILE A 2 16.40 -30.76 40.13
CA ILE A 2 15.55 -31.07 38.97
C ILE A 2 16.51 -31.14 37.78
N GLU A 3 16.56 -32.28 37.10
CA GLU A 3 17.43 -32.47 35.94
C GLU A 3 16.84 -31.79 34.69
N PHE A 4 17.66 -30.99 34.00
CA PHE A 4 17.29 -30.32 32.76
C PHE A 4 17.55 -31.26 31.56
N SER A 5 16.52 -31.51 30.75
CA SER A 5 16.65 -32.25 29.49
C SER A 5 17.37 -31.40 28.42
N THR A 6 18.35 -31.98 27.72
CA THR A 6 19.20 -31.32 26.72
C THR A 6 18.59 -31.23 25.31
N LYS A 7 17.37 -31.72 25.10
CA LYS A 7 16.68 -31.65 23.81
C LYS A 7 15.57 -30.59 23.85
N LEU A 8 15.84 -29.47 23.22
CA LEU A 8 14.87 -28.41 22.95
C LEU A 8 14.10 -28.75 21.66
N ASN A 9 12.85 -29.22 21.78
CA ASN A 9 11.94 -29.39 20.62
C ASN A 9 11.22 -28.06 20.35
N ALA A 10 11.94 -27.08 19.79
CA ALA A 10 11.33 -25.84 19.33
C ALA A 10 11.19 -25.89 17.80
N SER A 11 9.96 -25.79 17.29
CA SER A 11 9.73 -25.47 15.87
C SER A 11 10.09 -24.01 15.67
N ILE A 12 11.28 -23.76 15.15
CA ILE A 12 11.71 -22.42 14.74
C ILE A 12 11.13 -22.21 13.34
N SER A 13 10.06 -21.41 13.25
CA SER A 13 9.53 -20.97 11.96
C SER A 13 10.53 -19.99 11.34
N ASN A 14 11.37 -20.47 10.42
CA ASN A 14 12.23 -19.63 9.59
C ASN A 14 11.35 -18.86 8.58
N THR A 15 10.74 -17.76 8.99
CA THR A 15 10.17 -16.82 8.02
C THR A 15 11.31 -16.04 7.38
N SER A 16 11.49 -16.22 6.09
CA SER A 16 12.51 -15.52 5.32
C SER A 16 12.05 -14.09 5.08
N LYS A 17 12.99 -13.12 5.09
CA LYS A 17 12.69 -11.74 4.63
C LYS A 17 12.14 -11.68 3.20
N PHE A 18 12.26 -12.78 2.45
CA PHE A 18 11.76 -12.90 1.08
C PHE A 18 10.30 -13.39 1.00
N ASP A 19 9.63 -13.67 2.12
CA ASP A 19 8.25 -14.19 2.14
C ASP A 19 7.14 -13.10 2.05
N ASP A 20 7.50 -11.82 1.96
CA ASP A 20 6.52 -10.71 1.91
C ASP A 20 5.54 -10.85 0.74
N HIS A 21 6.01 -11.32 -0.43
CA HIS A 21 5.16 -11.56 -1.59
C HIS A 21 4.14 -12.68 -1.36
N ASN A 22 4.48 -13.71 -0.57
CA ASN A 22 3.56 -14.77 -0.23
C ASN A 22 2.40 -14.22 0.61
N LEU A 23 2.70 -13.35 1.57
CA LEU A 23 1.67 -12.70 2.38
C LEU A 23 0.78 -11.77 1.54
N GLN A 24 1.38 -10.95 0.65
CA GLN A 24 0.63 -10.09 -0.26
C GLN A 24 -0.31 -10.89 -1.16
N ASN A 25 0.15 -12.02 -1.70
CA ASN A 25 -0.67 -12.93 -2.51
C ASN A 25 -1.83 -13.54 -1.71
N ILE A 26 -1.59 -13.96 -0.47
CA ILE A 26 -2.64 -14.50 0.40
C ILE A 26 -3.72 -13.44 0.65
N ILE A 27 -3.31 -12.22 1.01
CA ILE A 27 -4.24 -11.10 1.26
C ILE A 27 -5.00 -10.73 -0.02
N GLY A 28 -4.29 -10.60 -1.15
CA GLY A 28 -4.90 -10.28 -2.44
C GLY A 28 -5.95 -11.30 -2.86
N ASN A 29 -5.63 -12.60 -2.77
CA ASN A 29 -6.57 -13.68 -3.04
C ASN A 29 -7.79 -13.66 -2.10
N GLN A 30 -7.58 -13.34 -0.81
CA GLN A 30 -8.64 -13.25 0.17
C GLN A 30 -9.59 -12.06 -0.10
N LEU A 31 -9.07 -10.94 -0.60
CA LEU A 31 -9.90 -9.80 -1.03
C LEU A 31 -10.66 -10.12 -2.32
N ALA A 32 -9.97 -10.71 -3.30
CA ALA A 32 -10.60 -11.13 -4.56
C ALA A 32 -11.74 -12.13 -4.34
N SER A 33 -11.57 -13.09 -3.42
CA SER A 33 -12.62 -14.07 -3.09
C SER A 33 -13.85 -13.45 -2.42
N GLN A 34 -13.71 -12.26 -1.82
CA GLN A 34 -14.80 -11.47 -1.24
C GLN A 34 -15.45 -10.50 -2.25
N GLY A 35 -15.02 -10.52 -3.52
CA GLY A 35 -15.58 -9.69 -4.58
C GLY A 35 -14.92 -8.32 -4.74
N PHE A 36 -13.77 -8.07 -4.11
CA PHE A 36 -12.97 -6.89 -4.40
C PHE A 36 -12.18 -7.06 -5.71
N TYR A 37 -12.05 -5.99 -6.48
CA TYR A 37 -11.27 -5.97 -7.72
C TYR A 37 -9.99 -5.16 -7.51
N GLU A 38 -8.85 -5.76 -7.82
CA GLU A 38 -7.57 -5.04 -7.81
C GLU A 38 -7.54 -4.00 -8.93
N ILE A 39 -7.04 -2.81 -8.60
CA ILE A 39 -6.85 -1.70 -9.54
C ILE A 39 -5.41 -1.21 -9.48
N LEU A 40 -4.90 -0.78 -10.63
CA LEU A 40 -3.59 -0.12 -10.74
C LEU A 40 -3.82 1.34 -11.10
N ASN A 41 -3.20 2.23 -10.34
CA ASN A 41 -3.34 3.68 -10.51
C ASN A 41 -1.97 4.38 -10.44
N ASN A 42 -1.91 5.61 -10.98
CA ASN A 42 -0.69 6.39 -11.07
C ASN A 42 -0.14 6.77 -9.69
N SER A 43 1.18 6.67 -9.51
CA SER A 43 1.86 7.16 -8.31
C SER A 43 1.91 8.68 -8.26
N LEU A 44 1.74 9.35 -9.40
CA LEU A 44 1.64 10.80 -9.51
C LEU A 44 0.18 11.22 -9.37
N THR A 45 -0.04 12.35 -8.70
CA THR A 45 -1.37 12.90 -8.39
C THR A 45 -1.33 14.43 -8.42
N THR A 46 -2.51 15.05 -8.33
CA THR A 46 -2.62 16.50 -8.12
C THR A 46 -2.19 16.93 -6.72
N PRO A 47 -1.46 18.05 -6.58
CA PRO A 47 -1.13 18.63 -5.28
C PRO A 47 -2.36 19.10 -4.50
N ASP A 48 -3.50 19.32 -5.16
CA ASP A 48 -4.70 19.86 -4.52
C ASP A 48 -5.34 18.88 -3.53
N TYR A 49 -5.11 17.57 -3.64
CA TYR A 49 -5.66 16.58 -2.72
C TYR A 49 -5.13 16.69 -1.30
N VAL A 50 -3.96 17.30 -1.11
CA VAL A 50 -3.41 17.54 0.23
C VAL A 50 -4.30 18.48 1.05
N LYS A 51 -5.05 19.38 0.39
CA LYS A 51 -5.95 20.32 1.07
C LYS A 51 -7.25 19.67 1.55
N LEU A 52 -7.52 18.43 1.14
CA LEU A 52 -8.77 17.72 1.39
C LEU A 52 -8.73 16.80 2.62
N ASP A 53 -7.55 16.58 3.21
CA ASP A 53 -7.37 15.70 4.38
C ASP A 53 -6.29 16.28 5.30
N GLU A 54 -6.62 16.49 6.58
CA GLU A 54 -5.71 17.06 7.58
C GLU A 54 -4.47 16.20 7.84
N GLN A 55 -4.53 14.90 7.53
CA GLN A 55 -3.39 13.97 7.66
C GLN A 55 -2.38 14.14 6.52
N LEU A 56 -2.81 14.71 5.39
CA LEU A 56 -1.93 15.01 4.29
C LEU A 56 -1.33 16.39 4.49
N LYS A 57 0.00 16.46 4.45
CA LYS A 57 0.71 17.73 4.67
C LYS A 57 1.48 18.14 3.44
N GLU A 58 1.38 19.41 3.08
CA GLU A 58 2.09 19.96 1.92
C GLU A 58 3.61 19.84 2.11
N GLU A 59 4.10 19.94 3.35
CA GLU A 59 5.52 19.79 3.71
C GLU A 59 6.11 18.41 3.36
N HIS A 60 5.27 17.39 3.18
CA HIS A 60 5.68 16.04 2.82
C HIS A 60 5.52 15.73 1.32
N ASN A 61 5.07 16.70 0.52
CA ASN A 61 4.94 16.49 -0.92
C ASN A 61 6.29 16.27 -1.59
N VAL A 62 6.38 15.19 -2.37
CA VAL A 62 7.50 15.00 -3.29
C VAL A 62 7.09 15.52 -4.66
N THR A 63 7.52 16.75 -4.97
CA THR A 63 7.21 17.44 -6.23
C THR A 63 8.18 17.04 -7.34
N MET A 64 7.65 16.80 -8.53
CA MET A 64 8.42 16.55 -9.74
C MET A 64 8.98 17.87 -10.28
N LEU A 65 10.29 17.91 -10.57
CA LEU A 65 10.92 19.12 -11.10
C LEU A 65 10.49 19.44 -12.53
N ASN A 66 10.30 18.39 -13.36
CA ASN A 66 9.89 18.51 -14.76
C ASN A 66 8.74 17.53 -15.03
N PRO A 67 7.52 17.82 -14.55
CA PRO A 67 6.38 16.95 -14.78
C PRO A 67 5.94 17.02 -16.24
N LEU A 68 5.38 15.92 -16.74
CA LEU A 68 4.77 15.86 -18.08
C LEU A 68 3.43 16.61 -18.15
N SER A 69 2.75 16.77 -17.00
CA SER A 69 1.55 17.57 -16.82
C SER A 69 1.56 18.24 -15.45
N ASN A 70 1.06 19.48 -15.38
CA ASN A 70 0.95 20.22 -14.11
C ASN A 70 -0.08 19.57 -13.16
N ASP A 71 -1.08 18.87 -13.70
CA ASP A 71 -2.12 18.19 -12.92
C ASP A 71 -1.58 16.96 -12.17
N LEU A 72 -0.47 16.37 -12.63
CA LEU A 72 0.19 15.21 -12.04
C LEU A 72 1.64 15.54 -11.68
N SER A 73 1.79 16.53 -10.80
CA SER A 73 3.08 17.14 -10.47
C SER A 73 3.68 16.71 -9.14
N VAL A 74 2.96 15.95 -8.30
CA VAL A 74 3.45 15.43 -7.02
C VAL A 74 3.23 13.93 -6.88
N MET A 75 4.05 13.24 -6.08
CA MET A 75 3.78 11.85 -5.70
C MET A 75 2.66 11.78 -4.66
N ARG A 76 1.79 10.78 -4.80
CA ARG A 76 0.67 10.54 -3.87
C ARG A 76 1.18 10.19 -2.48
N GLN A 77 0.58 10.80 -1.46
CA GLN A 77 0.77 10.43 -0.05
C GLN A 77 -0.23 9.38 0.42
N SER A 78 -1.36 9.21 -0.29
CA SER A 78 -2.42 8.26 0.02
C SER A 78 -2.96 7.59 -1.25
N LEU A 79 -3.41 6.35 -1.15
CA LEU A 79 -4.08 5.61 -2.23
C LEU A 79 -5.57 5.96 -2.35
N LEU A 80 -6.15 6.63 -1.35
CA LEU A 80 -7.58 6.88 -1.26
C LEU A 80 -8.12 7.67 -2.45
N PHE A 81 -7.52 8.83 -2.76
CA PHE A 81 -7.99 9.72 -3.81
C PHE A 81 -7.94 9.06 -5.19
N SER A 82 -6.84 8.37 -5.52
CA SER A 82 -6.73 7.62 -6.78
C SER A 82 -7.75 6.47 -6.87
N GLY A 83 -8.10 5.85 -5.74
CA GLY A 83 -9.18 4.87 -5.66
C GLY A 83 -10.55 5.50 -5.94
N LEU A 84 -10.85 6.66 -5.33
CA LEU A 84 -12.11 7.38 -5.52
C LEU A 84 -12.27 7.91 -6.95
N GLU A 85 -11.20 8.37 -7.59
CA GLU A 85 -11.21 8.74 -9.02
C GLU A 85 -11.60 7.55 -9.90
N ALA A 86 -10.97 6.40 -9.69
CA ALA A 86 -11.28 5.18 -10.44
C ALA A 86 -12.74 4.75 -10.23
N LEU A 87 -13.24 4.81 -9.00
CA LEU A 87 -14.66 4.51 -8.71
C LEU A 87 -15.59 5.51 -9.40
N SER A 88 -15.33 6.81 -9.28
CA SER A 88 -16.11 7.86 -9.93
C SER A 88 -16.16 7.66 -11.44
N PHE A 89 -15.02 7.33 -12.06
CA PHE A 89 -14.97 7.06 -13.50
C PHE A 89 -15.80 5.84 -13.91
N ASN A 90 -15.80 4.75 -13.12
CA ASN A 90 -16.55 3.53 -13.44
C ASN A 90 -18.06 3.62 -13.11
N ILE A 91 -18.46 4.50 -12.21
CA ILE A 91 -19.88 4.72 -11.86
C ILE A 91 -20.61 5.53 -12.94
N ASN A 92 -19.91 6.45 -13.61
CA ASN A 92 -20.44 7.30 -14.68
C ASN A 92 -20.52 6.57 -16.03
#